data_AF-A0A420JC31-F1
#
_entry.id   AF-A0A420JC31-F1
#
_cell.length_a   1.000
_cell.length_b   1.000
_cell.length_c   1.000
_cell.angle_alpha   90.00
_cell.angle_beta   90.00
_cell.angle_gamma   90.00
#
_symmetry.space_group_name_H-M   'P 1'
#
loop_
_entity.id
_entity.type
_entity.pdbx_description
1 polymer ?
#
loop_
_entity_poly.entity_id
_entity_poly.type
_entity_poly.pdbx_seq_one_letter_code
_entity_poly.pdbx_strand_id
1 'polypeptide(L)'
;MPADQLPCNEISSLSAQSTSAYNKPSNGATTNTFMWTSLSKMYSDVDGKYSSHPNESFDRKFKTFEIYCTRAGIPNDKKNEAFDMMLKGSALDYYRTLCNNSSSIPDLESLKKNMVNAFQGEEHKLTSLAQWNELALKQTVDQREDKDIEAALNSLINTLR
;
A
#
# COMPACT_ATOMS: atom_id res chain seq x y z
N MET A 1 80.67 -48.09 -11.89
CA MET A 1 80.46 -48.52 -13.29
C MET A 1 79.10 -49.20 -13.38
N PRO A 2 78.39 -49.18 -14.51
CA PRO A 2 78.03 -48.07 -15.40
C PRO A 2 76.49 -48.02 -15.63
N ALA A 3 76.08 -47.15 -16.55
CA ALA A 3 74.73 -46.75 -16.93
C ALA A 3 73.86 -47.88 -17.56
N ASP A 4 72.54 -47.72 -17.52
CA ASP A 4 71.74 -47.73 -18.76
C ASP A 4 70.32 -47.14 -18.61
N GLN A 5 70.05 -46.17 -19.50
CA GLN A 5 68.81 -45.91 -20.26
C GLN A 5 67.45 -45.56 -19.59
N LEU A 6 67.05 -44.29 -19.80
CA LEU A 6 65.67 -43.82 -20.08
C LEU A 6 65.26 -44.21 -21.53
N PRO A 7 63.98 -44.14 -22.01
CA PRO A 7 62.95 -43.15 -21.59
C PRO A 7 61.44 -43.56 -21.68
N CYS A 8 60.61 -42.59 -21.28
CA CYS A 8 59.20 -42.32 -21.64
C CYS A 8 58.08 -43.16 -21.01
N ASN A 9 57.36 -42.54 -20.06
CA ASN A 9 55.95 -42.21 -20.30
C ASN A 9 55.49 -41.05 -19.42
N GLU A 10 54.74 -40.16 -20.07
CA GLU A 10 54.12 -38.95 -19.56
C GLU A 10 53.09 -39.26 -18.46
N ILE A 11 52.95 -38.39 -17.46
CA ILE A 11 51.74 -37.57 -17.26
C ILE A 11 52.02 -36.52 -16.18
N SER A 12 51.58 -35.32 -16.52
CA SER A 12 51.86 -34.00 -15.98
C SER A 12 51.46 -33.76 -14.52
N SER A 13 52.38 -33.07 -13.83
CA SER A 13 52.19 -31.93 -12.92
C SER A 13 50.94 -31.88 -12.03
N LEU A 14 51.21 -32.04 -10.74
CA LEU A 14 50.54 -31.41 -9.60
C LEU A 14 50.10 -29.96 -9.95
N SER A 15 48.80 -29.67 -9.85
CA SER A 15 48.32 -28.28 -9.71
C SER A 15 47.43 -28.16 -8.48
N ALA A 16 47.68 -27.07 -7.75
CA ALA A 16 47.18 -26.77 -6.43
C ALA A 16 45.65 -26.70 -6.36
N GLN A 17 45.11 -27.14 -5.23
CA GLN A 17 43.71 -26.99 -4.88
C GLN A 17 43.36 -25.49 -4.84
N SER A 18 42.54 -25.05 -5.80
CA SER A 18 41.89 -23.76 -5.77
C SER A 18 40.98 -23.70 -4.54
N THR A 19 41.39 -22.94 -3.52
CA THR A 19 40.48 -22.43 -2.50
C THR A 19 39.46 -21.56 -3.22
N SER A 20 38.27 -22.09 -3.49
CA SER A 20 37.12 -21.26 -3.86
C SER A 20 36.82 -20.36 -2.66
N ALA A 21 37.18 -19.08 -2.76
CA ALA A 21 36.58 -18.05 -1.95
C ALA A 21 35.07 -18.11 -2.19
N TYR A 22 34.32 -18.48 -1.16
CA TYR A 22 32.86 -18.40 -1.17
C TYR A 22 32.48 -16.94 -1.50
N ASN A 23 32.03 -16.72 -2.74
CA ASN A 23 31.40 -15.47 -3.11
C ASN A 23 30.11 -15.36 -2.31
N LYS A 24 30.12 -14.52 -1.27
CA LYS A 24 28.95 -14.14 -0.50
C LYS A 24 27.90 -13.58 -1.49
N PRO A 25 26.73 -14.20 -1.66
CA PRO A 25 25.71 -13.65 -2.54
C PRO A 25 25.33 -12.24 -2.04
N SER A 26 25.12 -11.33 -2.98
CA SER A 26 24.71 -9.95 -2.72
C SER A 26 23.53 -9.93 -1.74
N ASN A 27 23.75 -9.38 -0.53
CA ASN A 27 22.80 -9.42 0.57
C ASN A 27 21.48 -8.70 0.26
N GLY A 28 21.40 -7.90 -0.82
CA GLY A 28 20.27 -7.04 -1.13
C GLY A 28 18.98 -7.77 -1.51
N ALA A 29 19.07 -8.93 -2.19
CA ALA A 29 17.88 -9.68 -2.61
C ALA A 29 17.20 -10.35 -1.40
N THR A 30 17.99 -10.96 -0.50
CA THR A 30 17.48 -11.63 0.70
C THR A 30 16.89 -10.63 1.69
N THR A 31 17.48 -9.43 1.83
CA THR A 31 16.95 -8.38 2.71
C THR A 31 15.62 -7.81 2.19
N ASN A 32 15.49 -7.56 0.88
CA ASN A 32 14.22 -7.10 0.30
C ASN A 32 13.13 -8.17 0.45
N THR A 33 13.41 -9.44 0.16
CA THR A 33 12.42 -10.51 0.37
C THR A 33 11.96 -10.61 1.82
N PHE A 34 12.88 -10.45 2.78
CA PHE A 34 12.54 -10.46 4.22
C PHE A 34 11.67 -9.27 4.63
N MET A 35 12.00 -8.06 4.17
CA MET A 35 11.25 -6.83 4.46
C MET A 35 9.78 -6.95 4.01
N TRP A 36 9.53 -7.40 2.77
CA TRP A 36 8.17 -7.50 2.21
C TRP A 36 7.38 -8.64 2.85
N THR A 37 8.04 -9.77 3.12
CA THR A 37 7.40 -10.90 3.84
C THR A 37 6.99 -10.50 5.26
N SER A 38 7.83 -9.70 5.94
CA SER A 38 7.52 -9.20 7.28
C SER A 38 6.33 -8.26 7.28
N LEU A 39 6.29 -7.32 6.32
CA LEU A 39 5.16 -6.41 6.16
C LEU A 39 3.86 -7.16 5.85
N SER A 40 3.91 -8.13 4.94
CA SER A 40 2.77 -8.97 4.57
C SER A 40 2.20 -9.72 5.78
N LYS A 41 3.06 -10.29 6.63
CA LYS A 41 2.64 -10.96 7.87
C LYS A 41 1.94 -10.01 8.84
N MET A 42 2.42 -8.77 9.01
CA MET A 42 1.78 -7.79 9.89
C MET A 42 0.36 -7.39 9.44
N TYR A 43 0.09 -7.48 8.13
CA TYR A 43 -1.24 -7.25 7.56
C TYR A 43 -2.09 -8.51 7.39
N SER A 44 -1.56 -9.69 7.68
CA SER A 44 -2.30 -10.96 7.58
C SER A 44 -3.18 -11.25 8.80
N ASP A 45 -2.85 -10.64 9.95
CA ASP A 45 -3.45 -10.96 11.26
C ASP A 45 -4.39 -9.85 11.78
N VAL A 46 -4.51 -8.74 11.05
CA VAL A 46 -5.29 -7.57 11.47
C VAL A 46 -6.15 -7.11 10.30
N ASP A 47 -7.44 -6.84 10.56
CA ASP A 47 -8.32 -6.13 9.61
C ASP A 47 -7.96 -4.62 9.56
N GLY A 48 -6.67 -4.36 9.32
CA GLY A 48 -5.98 -3.09 9.46
C GLY A 48 -5.74 -2.38 8.14
N LYS A 49 -6.13 -2.98 7.02
CA LYS A 49 -6.06 -2.34 5.70
C LYS A 49 -7.15 -1.29 5.54
N TYR A 50 -6.88 -0.27 4.74
CA TYR A 50 -7.82 0.80 4.43
C TYR A 50 -8.66 0.43 3.22
N SER A 51 -9.99 0.44 3.35
CA SER A 51 -10.91 0.21 2.22
C SER A 51 -11.56 1.46 1.65
N SER A 52 -11.27 2.64 2.22
CA SER A 52 -12.05 3.86 1.99
C SER A 52 -13.47 3.82 2.57
N HIS A 53 -13.69 3.08 3.64
CA HIS A 53 -14.99 3.12 4.32
C HIS A 53 -15.17 4.46 5.06
N PRO A 54 -16.38 5.07 5.07
CA PRO A 54 -16.62 6.37 5.73
C PRO A 54 -16.23 6.44 7.21
N ASN A 55 -16.30 5.30 7.91
CA ASN A 55 -15.95 5.17 9.32
C ASN A 55 -14.45 4.92 9.58
N GLU A 56 -13.63 4.81 8.53
CA GLU A 56 -12.18 4.59 8.64
C GLU A 56 -11.40 5.90 8.44
N SER A 57 -10.53 6.22 9.41
CA SER A 57 -9.57 7.32 9.25
C SER A 57 -8.37 6.86 8.43
N PHE A 58 -8.21 7.45 7.24
CA PHE A 58 -7.01 7.28 6.42
C PHE A 58 -5.73 7.60 7.20
N ASP A 59 -5.67 8.74 7.91
CA ASP A 59 -4.49 9.14 8.68
C ASP A 59 -4.07 8.11 9.73
N ARG A 60 -5.05 7.51 10.43
CA ARG A 60 -4.77 6.45 11.42
C ARG A 60 -4.17 5.21 10.75
N LYS A 61 -4.69 4.82 9.58
CA LYS A 61 -4.22 3.67 8.81
C LYS A 61 -2.84 3.95 8.21
N PHE A 62 -2.62 5.15 7.68
CA PHE A 62 -1.33 5.60 7.16
C PHE A 62 -0.26 5.61 8.26
N LYS A 63 -0.56 6.12 9.45
CA LYS A 63 0.37 6.06 10.59
C LYS A 63 0.73 4.62 10.98
N THR A 64 -0.25 3.71 10.93
CA THR A 64 -0.02 2.28 11.17
C THR A 64 0.91 1.69 10.11
N PHE A 65 0.68 2.05 8.85
CA PHE A 65 1.54 1.67 7.74
C PHE A 65 2.99 2.13 7.93
N GLU A 66 3.21 3.38 8.33
CA GLU A 66 4.56 3.88 8.60
C GLU A 66 5.27 3.10 9.70
N ILE A 67 4.56 2.79 10.79
CA ILE A 67 5.08 1.96 11.89
C ILE A 67 5.46 0.57 11.39
N TYR A 68 4.63 -0.04 10.54
CA TYR A 68 4.89 -1.37 10.00
C TYR A 68 6.07 -1.37 9.02
N CYS A 69 6.19 -0.35 8.17
CA CYS A 69 7.37 -0.17 7.32
C CYS A 69 8.65 -0.03 8.14
N THR A 70 8.65 0.81 9.19
CA THR A 70 9.79 0.95 10.09
C THR A 70 10.14 -0.37 10.77
N ARG A 71 9.14 -1.12 11.25
CA ARG A 71 9.36 -2.42 11.90
C ARG A 71 9.85 -3.50 10.94
N ALA A 72 9.42 -3.45 9.68
CA ALA A 72 9.87 -4.35 8.64
C ALA A 72 11.27 -3.98 8.09
N GLY A 73 11.80 -2.81 8.43
CA GLY A 73 13.09 -2.30 7.93
C GLY A 73 13.02 -1.70 6.53
N ILE A 74 11.83 -1.28 6.08
CA ILE A 74 11.64 -0.64 4.77
C ILE A 74 12.12 0.82 4.86
N PRO A 75 13.09 1.22 4.03
CA PRO A 75 13.60 2.58 4.03
C PRO A 75 12.58 3.55 3.39
N ASN A 76 12.65 4.83 3.76
CA ASN A 76 11.64 5.84 3.39
C ASN A 76 11.45 5.98 1.87
N ASP A 77 12.54 5.86 1.10
CA ASP A 77 12.57 5.92 -0.36
C ASP A 77 11.84 4.77 -1.05
N LYS A 78 11.55 3.68 -0.33
CA LYS A 78 10.82 2.51 -0.82
C LYS A 78 9.44 2.33 -0.24
N LYS A 79 8.99 3.24 0.63
CA LYS A 79 7.65 3.16 1.24
C LYS A 79 6.54 3.29 0.20
N ASN A 80 6.74 4.09 -0.85
CA ASN A 80 5.80 4.21 -1.96
C ASN A 80 5.57 2.86 -2.68
N GLU A 81 6.61 2.04 -2.84
CA GLU A 81 6.50 0.69 -3.43
C GLU A 81 5.68 -0.27 -2.56
N ALA A 82 5.66 -0.07 -1.24
CA ALA A 82 4.94 -0.90 -0.29
C ALA A 82 3.52 -0.36 0.04
N PHE A 83 3.13 0.77 -0.55
CA PHE A 83 1.90 1.48 -0.19
C PHE A 83 0.63 0.68 -0.51
N ASP A 84 0.66 -0.19 -1.50
CA ASP A 84 -0.46 -1.07 -1.85
C ASP A 84 -0.81 -2.06 -0.72
N MET A 85 0.17 -2.47 0.10
CA MET A 85 -0.03 -3.41 1.21
C MET A 85 -1.03 -2.90 2.25
N MET A 86 -1.12 -1.58 2.45
CA MET A 86 -2.05 -0.97 3.41
C MET A 86 -3.47 -0.79 2.84
N LEU A 87 -3.71 -1.09 1.56
CA LEU A 87 -4.98 -0.83 0.88
C LEU A 87 -5.77 -2.13 0.62
N LYS A 88 -7.09 -2.00 0.54
CA LYS A 88 -8.02 -3.05 0.07
C LYS A 88 -9.22 -2.42 -0.64
N GLY A 89 -9.98 -3.22 -1.39
CA GLY A 89 -11.21 -2.78 -2.05
C GLY A 89 -11.03 -1.54 -2.94
N SER A 90 -11.99 -0.61 -2.89
CA SER A 90 -12.03 0.58 -3.75
C SER A 90 -10.78 1.48 -3.63
N ALA A 91 -10.16 1.55 -2.44
CA ALA A 91 -8.92 2.29 -2.27
C ALA A 91 -7.75 1.68 -3.06
N LEU A 92 -7.65 0.35 -3.09
CA LEU A 92 -6.61 -0.35 -3.84
C LEU A 92 -6.82 -0.22 -5.35
N ASP A 93 -8.07 -0.28 -5.81
CA ASP A 93 -8.38 -0.12 -7.24
C ASP A 93 -8.09 1.30 -7.74
N TYR A 94 -8.37 2.31 -6.91
CA TYR A 94 -7.98 3.69 -7.18
C TYR A 94 -6.45 3.85 -7.26
N TYR A 95 -5.70 3.26 -6.31
CA TYR A 95 -4.24 3.27 -6.35
C TYR A 95 -3.69 2.68 -7.65
N ARG A 96 -4.18 1.51 -8.06
CA ARG A 96 -3.75 0.86 -9.31
C ARG A 96 -4.02 1.74 -10.52
N THR A 97 -5.18 2.38 -10.57
CA THR A 97 -5.55 3.32 -11.65
C THR A 97 -4.61 4.54 -11.66
N LEU A 98 -4.30 5.09 -10.50
CA LEU A 98 -3.37 6.21 -10.35
C LEU A 98 -1.96 5.86 -10.84
N CYS A 99 -1.47 4.67 -10.49
CA CYS A 99 -0.17 4.16 -10.95
C CYS A 99 -0.15 3.86 -12.44
N ASN A 100 -1.23 3.32 -13.01
CA ASN A 100 -1.29 3.04 -14.45
C ASN A 100 -1.32 4.32 -15.31
N ASN A 101 -1.91 5.40 -14.79
CA ASN A 101 -1.94 6.69 -15.46
C ASN A 101 -0.63 7.48 -15.33
N SER A 102 0.28 7.02 -14.46
CA SER A 102 1.56 7.66 -14.18
C SER A 102 2.69 6.82 -14.78
N SER A 103 3.73 7.45 -15.33
CA SER A 103 4.89 6.71 -15.87
C SER A 103 5.74 6.02 -14.79
N SER A 104 5.54 6.39 -13.52
CA SER A 104 6.23 5.84 -12.35
C SER A 104 5.34 5.92 -11.11
N ILE A 105 5.65 5.12 -10.08
CA ILE A 105 4.94 5.20 -8.79
C ILE A 105 5.18 6.58 -8.18
N PRO A 106 4.13 7.36 -7.88
CA PRO A 106 4.29 8.67 -7.26
C PRO A 106 5.01 8.59 -5.91
N ASP A 107 5.55 9.72 -5.46
CA ASP A 107 6.12 9.81 -4.12
C ASP A 107 5.04 9.58 -3.04
N LEU A 108 5.51 9.23 -1.83
CA LEU A 108 4.62 8.87 -0.74
C LEU A 108 3.66 10.00 -0.31
N GLU A 109 4.11 11.25 -0.35
CA GLU A 109 3.29 12.41 0.02
C GLU A 109 2.22 12.69 -1.05
N SER A 110 2.58 12.56 -2.32
CA SER A 110 1.62 12.62 -3.42
C SER A 110 0.59 11.50 -3.33
N LEU A 111 0.98 10.27 -3.02
CA LEU A 111 0.05 9.16 -2.82
C LEU A 111 -0.94 9.45 -1.68
N LYS A 112 -0.43 9.93 -0.54
CA LYS A 112 -1.25 10.37 0.59
C LYS A 112 -2.26 11.45 0.18
N LYS A 113 -1.80 12.50 -0.50
CA LYS A 113 -2.66 13.62 -0.94
C LYS A 113 -3.74 13.15 -1.91
N ASN A 114 -3.40 12.32 -2.88
CA ASN A 114 -4.37 11.77 -3.83
C ASN A 114 -5.42 10.92 -3.13
N MET A 115 -5.04 10.07 -2.18
CA MET A 115 -5.98 9.27 -1.40
C MET A 115 -6.92 10.12 -0.54
N VAL A 116 -6.38 11.12 0.16
CA VAL A 116 -7.19 12.03 0.98
C VAL A 116 -8.15 12.82 0.10
N ASN A 117 -7.71 13.34 -1.05
CA ASN A 117 -8.58 14.08 -1.95
C ASN A 117 -9.67 13.20 -2.56
N ALA A 118 -9.33 11.99 -3.00
CA ALA A 118 -10.25 11.09 -3.67
C ALA A 118 -11.33 10.56 -2.73
N PHE A 119 -11.05 10.39 -1.44
CA PHE A 119 -11.96 9.69 -0.52
C PHE A 119 -12.40 10.50 0.69
N GLN A 120 -11.70 11.58 1.02
CA GLN A 120 -12.02 12.51 2.11
C GLN A 120 -12.05 13.97 1.66
N GLY A 121 -11.97 14.20 0.34
CA GLY A 121 -12.00 15.51 -0.26
C GLY A 121 -13.30 16.25 0.03
N GLU A 122 -13.23 17.58 -0.10
CA GLU A 122 -14.37 18.46 0.11
C GLU A 122 -15.55 18.12 -0.80
N GLU A 123 -15.29 17.72 -2.04
CA GLU A 123 -16.32 17.24 -2.97
C GLU A 123 -17.05 15.98 -2.47
N HIS A 124 -16.32 15.05 -1.85
CA HIS A 124 -16.91 13.87 -1.22
C HIS A 124 -17.77 14.25 -0.02
N LYS A 125 -17.30 15.19 0.81
CA LYS A 125 -18.07 15.72 1.94
C LYS A 125 -19.34 16.43 1.47
N LEU A 126 -19.26 17.26 0.43
CA LEU A 126 -20.39 17.97 -0.16
C LEU A 126 -21.40 16.99 -0.77
N THR A 127 -20.93 15.97 -1.50
CA THR A 127 -21.79 14.95 -2.10
C THR A 127 -22.49 14.11 -1.03
N SER A 128 -21.76 13.69 0.01
CA SER A 128 -22.38 13.01 1.16
C SER A 128 -23.40 13.92 1.84
N LEU A 129 -23.06 15.19 2.11
CA LEU A 129 -24.00 16.15 2.74
C LEU A 129 -25.27 16.33 1.90
N ALA A 130 -25.14 16.43 0.57
CA ALA A 130 -26.28 16.52 -0.33
C ALA A 130 -27.18 15.28 -0.25
N GLN A 131 -26.58 14.07 -0.21
CA GLN A 131 -27.32 12.82 -0.03
C GLN A 131 -28.00 12.74 1.34
N TRP A 132 -27.33 13.18 2.41
CA TRP A 132 -27.91 13.26 3.75
C TRP A 132 -29.10 14.22 3.79
N ASN A 133 -28.97 15.39 3.17
CA ASN A 133 -30.05 16.36 3.06
C ASN A 133 -31.24 15.83 2.24
N GLU A 134 -30.97 15.10 1.15
CA GLU A 134 -32.02 14.47 0.34
C GLU A 134 -32.77 13.38 1.12
N LEU A 135 -32.04 12.51 1.84
CA LEU A 135 -32.63 11.48 2.70
C LEU A 135 -33.45 12.09 3.85
N ALA A 136 -32.92 13.10 4.51
CA ALA A 136 -33.61 13.80 5.59
C ALA A 136 -34.87 14.51 5.08
N LEU A 137 -34.82 15.11 3.89
CA LEU A 137 -35.98 15.73 3.25
C LEU A 137 -37.04 14.68 2.90
N LYS A 138 -36.65 13.56 2.28
CA LYS A 138 -37.56 12.45 1.97
C LYS A 138 -38.23 11.91 3.23
N GLN A 139 -37.48 11.68 4.30
CA GLN A 139 -38.04 11.25 5.58
C GLN A 139 -39.01 12.27 6.18
N THR A 140 -38.70 13.57 6.07
CA THR A 140 -39.58 14.64 6.56
C THR A 140 -40.86 14.74 5.74
N VAL A 141 -40.78 14.52 4.42
CA VAL A 141 -41.97 14.46 3.53
C VAL A 141 -42.83 13.24 3.85
N ASP A 142 -42.21 12.06 4.04
CA ASP A 142 -42.93 10.81 4.32
C ASP A 142 -43.63 10.82 5.69
N GLN A 143 -43.12 11.59 6.66
CA GLN A 143 -43.75 11.78 7.96
C GLN A 143 -44.92 12.77 7.94
N ARG A 144 -45.10 13.56 6.88
CA ARG A 144 -46.18 14.53 6.77
C ARG A 144 -47.31 14.00 5.90
N GLU A 145 -48.54 14.04 6.42
CA GLU A 145 -49.75 13.58 5.71
C GLU A 145 -50.05 14.43 4.45
N ASP A 146 -49.60 15.68 4.43
CA ASP A 146 -49.80 16.62 3.32
C ASP A 146 -48.83 16.42 2.14
N LYS A 147 -47.76 15.63 2.35
CA LYS A 147 -46.66 15.39 1.39
C LYS A 147 -46.10 16.68 0.75
N ASP A 148 -46.27 17.82 1.42
CA ASP A 148 -45.84 19.10 0.88
C ASP A 148 -44.33 19.26 1.05
N ILE A 149 -43.65 19.29 -0.09
CA ILE A 149 -42.19 19.36 -0.20
C ILE A 149 -41.68 20.71 0.33
N GLU A 150 -42.39 21.81 0.09
CA GLU A 150 -41.94 23.14 0.51
C GLU A 150 -42.02 23.30 2.03
N ALA A 151 -43.10 22.81 2.62
CA ALA A 151 -43.26 22.80 4.07
C ALA A 151 -42.29 21.80 4.77
N ALA A 152 -42.03 20.64 4.15
CA ALA A 152 -41.00 19.71 4.64
C ALA A 152 -39.59 20.29 4.56
N LEU A 153 -39.25 20.99 3.47
CA LEU A 153 -37.98 21.70 3.32
C LEU A 153 -37.82 22.77 4.40
N ASN A 154 -38.83 23.61 4.62
CA ASN A 154 -38.80 24.65 5.65
C ASN A 154 -38.67 24.07 7.06
N SER A 155 -39.34 22.94 7.35
CA SER A 155 -39.19 22.24 8.62
C SER A 155 -37.77 21.69 8.82
N LEU A 156 -37.18 21.08 7.78
CA LEU A 156 -35.82 20.57 7.83
C LEU A 156 -34.80 21.70 8.01
N ILE A 157 -34.95 22.81 7.28
CA ILE A 157 -34.10 24.00 7.41
C ILE A 157 -34.15 24.56 8.82
N ASN A 158 -35.33 24.64 9.44
CA ASN A 158 -35.45 25.13 10.82
C ASN A 158 -34.89 24.17 11.87
N THR A 159 -34.78 22.88 11.55
CA THR A 159 -34.22 21.87 12.46
C THR A 159 -32.69 21.81 12.38
N LEU A 160 -32.12 22.09 11.19
CA LEU A 160 -30.68 22.06 10.94
C LEU A 160 -29.98 23.41 11.19
N ARG A 161 -30.74 24.49 11.34
CA ARG A 161 -30.25 25.83 11.67
C ARG A 161 -29.95 25.96 13.16
#